data_AF-A0A0J6FW76-F1
#
_entry.id   AF-A0A0J6FW76-F1
#
_cell.length_a   1.000
_cell.length_b   1.000
_cell.length_c   1.000
_cell.angle_alpha   90.00
_cell.angle_beta   90.00
_cell.angle_gamma   90.00
#
_symmetry.space_group_name_H-M   'P 1'
#
loop_
_entity.id
_entity.type
_entity.pdbx_description
1 polymer ?
#
loop_
_entity_poly.entity_id
_entity_poly.type
_entity_poly.pdbx_seq_one_letter_code
_entity_poly.pdbx_strand_id
1 'polypeptide(L)' 'MKSEKTEIAIPIPLHYLSVIKHIQNKQTQKLYFKSYVTKYIKKNYPELTFERIKGMNALCYIKAVPPTR' A
#
# COMPACT_ATOMS: atom_id res chain seq x y z
N MET A 1 0.39 -23.27 -6.11
CA MET A 1 -0.99 -22.79 -6.03
C MET A 1 -0.98 -21.27 -6.01
N LYS A 2 -1.35 -20.60 -7.13
CA LYS A 2 -1.47 -19.14 -7.15
C LYS A 2 -2.81 -18.80 -6.52
N SER A 3 -2.79 -18.29 -5.28
CA SER A 3 -4.00 -17.74 -4.67
C SER A 3 -4.54 -16.65 -5.60
N GLU A 4 -5.75 -16.85 -6.12
CA GLU A 4 -6.51 -15.88 -6.91
C GLU A 4 -6.94 -14.73 -6.00
N LYS A 5 -5.97 -13.93 -5.55
CA LYS A 5 -6.25 -12.65 -4.93
C LYS A 5 -6.43 -11.65 -6.05
N THR A 6 -7.61 -11.07 -6.18
CA THR A 6 -7.87 -9.96 -7.09
C THR A 6 -6.97 -8.80 -6.68
N GLU A 7 -5.92 -8.55 -7.48
CA GLU A 7 -4.98 -7.44 -7.28
C GLU A 7 -5.64 -6.15 -7.76
N ILE A 8 -5.75 -5.17 -6.87
CA ILE A 8 -6.30 -3.84 -7.13
C ILE A 8 -5.14 -2.85 -7.02
N ALA A 9 -4.92 -2.10 -8.10
CA ALA A 9 -3.91 -1.05 -8.14
C ALA A 9 -4.51 0.28 -7.70
N ILE A 10 -4.02 0.82 -6.58
CA ILE A 10 -4.43 2.12 -6.05
C ILE A 10 -3.33 3.15 -6.33
N PRO A 11 -3.60 4.26 -7.03
CA PRO A 11 -2.60 5.29 -7.28
C PRO A 11 -2.14 5.94 -5.97
N ILE A 12 -0.82 6.07 -5.81
CA ILE A 12 -0.22 6.71 -4.64
C ILE A 12 -0.18 8.23 -4.87
N PRO A 13 -0.75 9.05 -3.97
CA PRO A 13 -0.75 10.49 -4.16
C PRO A 13 0.67 11.07 -4.15
N LEU A 14 0.99 11.89 -5.16
CA LEU A 14 2.34 12.37 -5.44
C LEU A 14 2.91 13.29 -4.36
N HIS A 15 2.06 14.01 -3.63
CA HIS A 15 2.51 14.92 -2.57
C HIS A 15 3.26 14.20 -1.44
N TYR A 16 3.05 12.90 -1.27
CA TYR A 16 3.78 12.11 -0.28
C TYR A 16 5.21 11.78 -0.69
N LEU A 17 5.52 11.76 -1.99
CA LEU A 17 6.89 11.64 -2.48
C LEU A 17 7.74 12.85 -2.07
N SER A 18 7.10 14.03 -1.99
CA SER A 18 7.75 15.25 -1.52
C SER A 18 8.10 15.19 -0.03
N VAL A 19 7.24 14.62 0.82
CA VAL A 19 7.46 14.54 2.28
C VAL A 19 8.69 13.67 2.62
N ILE A 20 8.88 12.57 1.91
CA ILE A 20 10.00 11.65 2.14
C ILE A 20 11.29 12.09 1.42
N LYS A 21 11.23 13.10 0.53
CA LYS A 21 12.39 13.57 -0.26
C LYS A 21 13.52 14.12 0.62
N HIS A 22 13.19 14.63 1.81
CA HIS A 22 14.15 15.20 2.76
C HIS A 22 14.90 14.13 3.58
N ILE A 23 14.50 12.86 3.50
CA ILE A 23 15.16 11.77 4.21
C ILE A 23 16.39 11.34 3.40
N GLN A 24 17.59 11.62 3.91
CA GLN A 24 18.86 11.31 3.24
C GLN A 24 19.14 9.80 3.17
N ASN A 25 18.69 9.03 4.17
CA ASN A 25 18.86 7.58 4.19
C ASN A 25 17.78 6.89 3.34
N LYS A 26 18.19 6.26 2.23
CA LYS A 26 17.30 5.55 1.30
C LYS A 26 16.50 4.42 1.94
N GLN A 27 17.08 3.69 2.90
CA GLN A 27 16.40 2.59 3.57
C GLN A 27 15.30 3.11 4.49
N THR A 28 15.61 4.17 5.26
CA THR A 28 14.63 4.90 6.07
C THR A 28 13.53 5.48 5.19
N GLN A 29 13.88 6.12 4.08
CA GLN A 29 12.92 6.69 3.13
C GLN A 29 11.92 5.64 2.62
N LYS A 30 12.41 4.45 2.26
CA LYS A 30 11.57 3.32 1.82
C LYS A 30 10.64 2.82 2.93
N LEU A 31 11.12 2.72 4.16
CA LEU A 31 10.31 2.30 5.31
C LEU A 31 9.20 3.32 5.63
N TYR A 32 9.54 4.60 5.66
CA TYR A 32 8.58 5.68 5.87
C TYR A 32 7.53 5.71 4.76
N PHE A 33 7.94 5.62 3.51
CA PHE A 33 7.03 5.59 2.37
C PHE A 33 6.09 4.38 2.44
N LYS A 34 6.61 3.19 2.69
CA LYS A 34 5.79 1.98 2.85
C LYS A 34 4.79 2.13 4.01
N SER A 35 5.25 2.58 5.18
CA SER A 35 4.39 2.81 6.35
C SER A 35 3.27 3.80 6.05
N TYR A 36 3.61 4.87 5.35
CA TYR A 36 2.66 5.88 4.92
C TYR A 36 1.59 5.29 3.98
N VAL A 37 2.00 4.62 2.90
CA VAL A 37 1.07 4.00 1.94
C VAL A 37 0.18 2.98 2.64
N THR A 38 0.72 2.14 3.51
CA THR A 38 -0.08 1.18 4.29
C THR A 38 -1.16 1.89 5.12
N LYS A 39 -0.82 2.99 5.81
CA LYS A 39 -1.79 3.77 6.60
C LYS A 39 -2.84 4.44 5.71
N TYR A 40 -2.43 4.99 4.57
CA TYR A 40 -3.33 5.59 3.59
C TYR A 40 -4.35 4.58 3.06
N ILE A 41 -3.90 3.40 2.65
CA ILE A 41 -4.78 2.31 2.20
C ILE A 41 -5.72 1.89 3.32
N LYS A 42 -5.20 1.64 4.53
CA LYS A 42 -6.02 1.23 5.68
C LYS A 42 -7.12 2.26 6.03
N LYS A 43 -6.85 3.56 5.85
CA LYS A 43 -7.79 4.64 6.16
C LYS A 43 -8.86 4.85 5.10
N ASN A 44 -8.49 4.77 3.82
CA ASN A 44 -9.40 5.11 2.70
C ASN A 44 -10.06 3.88 2.06
N TYR A 45 -9.44 2.71 2.18
CA TYR A 45 -9.89 1.44 1.60
C TYR A 45 -9.81 0.34 2.66
N PRO A 46 -10.64 0.40 3.72
CA PRO A 46 -10.59 -0.53 4.84
C PRO A 46 -10.85 -1.99 4.45
N GLU A 47 -11.53 -2.23 3.33
CA GLU A 47 -11.78 -3.54 2.72
C GLU A 47 -10.55 -4.12 2.02
N LEU A 48 -9.53 -3.30 1.75
CA LEU A 48 -8.31 -3.72 1.08
C LEU A 48 -7.18 -4.01 2.08
N THR A 49 -6.27 -4.87 1.65
CA THR A 49 -4.99 -5.11 2.32
C THR A 49 -3.86 -4.76 1.38
N PHE A 50 -2.96 -3.88 1.85
CA PHE A 50 -1.76 -3.52 1.12
C PHE A 50 -0.80 -4.70 1.01
N GLU A 51 -0.31 -4.97 -0.20
CA GLU A 51 0.69 -6.02 -0.47
C GLU A 51 2.06 -5.42 -0.76
N ARG A 52 2.15 -4.60 -1.83
CA ARG A 52 3.43 -4.03 -2.29
C ARG A 52 3.22 -2.77 -3.13
N ILE A 53 4.31 -2.05 -3.38
CA ILE A 53 4.32 -0.89 -4.29
C ILE A 53 4.95 -1.32 -5.61
N LYS A 54 4.32 -0.96 -6.73
CA LYS A 54 4.83 -1.16 -8.09
C LYS A 54 4.69 0.14 -8.88
N GLY A 55 5.83 0.79 -9.17
CA GLY A 55 5.85 2.10 -9.79
C GLY A 55 5.13 3.14 -8.93
N MET A 56 4.09 3.78 -9.49
CA MET A 56 3.28 4.80 -8.81
C MET A 56 2.03 4.22 -8.12
N ASN A 57 1.87 2.89 -8.09
CA ASN A 57 0.67 2.24 -7.57
C ASN A 57 0.99 1.38 -6.33
N ALA A 58 0.06 1.39 -5.38
CA ALA A 58 -0.03 0.45 -4.28
C ALA A 58 -0.90 -0.72 -4.72
N LEU A 59 -0.30 -1.90 -4.82
CA LEU A 59 -0.99 -3.14 -5.12
C LEU A 59 -1.60 -3.67 -3.82
N CYS A 60 -2.91 -3.85 -3.85
CA CYS A 60 -3.70 -4.29 -2.72
C CYS A 60 -4.58 -5.46 -3.13
N TYR A 61 -5.10 -6.21 -2.16
CA TYR A 61 -6.09 -7.26 -2.39
C TYR A 61 -7.28 -7.10 -1.46
N ILE A 62 -8.45 -7.56 -1.87
CA ILE A 62 -9.65 -7.57 -1.03
C ILE A 62 -9.39 -8.47 0.18
N LYS A 63 -9.69 -7.99 1.38
CA LYS A 63 -9.69 -8.82 2.59
C LYS A 63 -10.64 -9.98 2.35
N ALA A 64 -10.13 -11.21 2.40
CA ALA A 64 -10.99 -12.37 2.46
C ALA A 64 -11.87 -12.19 3.69
N VAL A 65 -13.17 -11.97 3.47
CA VAL A 65 -14.15 -12.02 4.54
C VAL A 65 -14.05 -13.44 5.08
N PRO A 66 -13.71 -13.64 6.37
CA PRO A 66 -13.75 -14.98 6.92
C PRO A 66 -15.19 -15.50 6.73
N PRO A 67 -15.39 -16.73 6.21
CA PRO A 67 -16.73 -17.25 6.04
C PRO A 67 -17.43 -17.16 7.41
N THR A 68 -18.50 -16.37 7.46
CA THR A 68 -19.42 -16.33 8.60
C THR A 68 -19.88 -17.77 8.83
N ARG A 69 -19.49 -18.30 9.98
CA ARG A 69 -19.88 -19.62 10.47
C ARG A 69 -21.38 -19.65 10.76
#